data_AF-A0A0C3SE87-F1
#
_entry.id   AF-A0A0C3SE87-F1
#
_cell.length_a   1.000
_cell.length_b   1.000
_cell.length_c   1.000
_cell.angle_alpha   90.00
_cell.angle_beta   90.00
_cell.angle_gamma   90.00
#
_symmetry.space_group_name_H-M   'P 1'
#
loop_
_entity.id
_entity.type
_entity.pdbx_description
1 polymer ?
#
loop_
_entity_poly.entity_id
_entity_poly.type
_entity_poly.pdbx_seq_one_letter_code
_entity_poly.pdbx_strand_id
1 'polypeptide(L)'
;MTERVARTHTNKSNRAKDGLERKAVYKSVLDNPFQLGWPSVPENVQNAVLASIISALDGVADMHHAARKESRKRKRAVDDDAKRVKLGDGKEPEPEHTAQAMDICPVTAVPETPNKSLSHFSFGINKVTKLLEQHAQHPGGTLPSSDQVSPNTSLPKLVAVCLADINPPGLVAHLPNLVAACNSARACTSRVWLVQLPKGAEESLAAAAGLRRVAAFAIDQSAPQFDAFRSLLESVPLITASWLNPSVGPERALIPTHIKQLKTSAPRDMRAAKEARAQGKAAAKRKKSKLPKPVIITA
;
A
#
# COMPACT_ATOMS: atom_id res chain seq x y z
N MET A 1 2.70 27.02 -24.48
CA MET A 1 2.92 27.29 -23.04
C MET A 1 1.64 26.91 -22.31
N THR A 2 1.61 25.77 -21.63
CA THR A 2 0.41 25.34 -20.86
C THR A 2 0.31 26.16 -19.58
N GLU A 3 -0.77 26.91 -19.46
CA GLU A 3 -1.11 27.76 -18.31
C GLU A 3 -1.25 26.89 -17.04
N ARG A 4 -0.23 26.90 -16.18
CA ARG A 4 -0.26 26.17 -14.90
C ARG A 4 -0.90 27.08 -13.84
N VAL A 5 -2.19 26.84 -13.59
CA VAL A 5 -2.95 27.51 -12.53
C VAL A 5 -2.27 27.31 -11.17
N ALA A 6 -2.06 28.41 -10.43
CA ALA A 6 -1.45 28.39 -9.11
C ALA A 6 -2.28 27.52 -8.13
N ARG A 7 -1.71 26.39 -7.67
CA ARG A 7 -2.34 25.56 -6.64
C ARG A 7 -2.36 26.29 -5.30
N THR A 8 -3.55 26.64 -4.83
CA THR A 8 -3.73 27.31 -3.54
C THR A 8 -3.92 26.27 -2.44
N HIS A 9 -2.90 26.06 -1.60
CA HIS A 9 -3.04 25.21 -0.41
C HIS A 9 -3.69 26.01 0.73
N THR A 10 -5.02 25.89 0.89
CA THR A 10 -5.78 26.57 1.96
C THR A 10 -5.86 25.72 3.22
N ASN A 11 -4.73 25.21 3.73
CA ASN A 11 -4.74 24.50 4.99
C ASN A 11 -4.85 25.53 6.13
N LYS A 12 -6.09 25.82 6.57
CA LYS A 12 -6.34 26.70 7.71
C LYS A 12 -5.75 26.05 8.95
N SER A 13 -4.64 26.60 9.45
CA SER A 13 -4.06 26.14 10.71
C SER A 13 -5.08 26.30 11.83
N ASN A 14 -5.33 25.24 12.62
CA ASN A 14 -6.10 25.31 13.88
C ASN A 14 -5.54 26.31 14.91
N ARG A 15 -4.37 26.92 14.62
CA ARG A 15 -3.71 27.95 15.42
C ARG A 15 -4.03 29.38 14.97
N ALA A 16 -4.67 29.56 13.81
CA ALA A 16 -5.10 30.87 13.34
C ALA A 16 -6.35 31.30 14.12
N LYS A 17 -6.21 32.31 14.98
CA LYS A 17 -7.36 33.03 15.52
C LYS A 17 -7.71 34.14 14.52
N ASP A 18 -8.98 34.26 14.19
CA ASP A 18 -9.52 35.15 13.14
C ASP A 18 -9.48 36.66 13.47
N GLY A 19 -8.89 37.08 14.59
CA GLY A 19 -8.97 38.47 15.09
C GLY A 19 -7.80 39.39 14.79
N LEU A 20 -6.72 38.94 14.12
CA LEU A 20 -5.55 39.78 13.83
C LEU A 20 -5.40 39.99 12.33
N GLU A 21 -5.28 41.24 11.89
CA GLU A 21 -4.94 41.56 10.49
C GLU A 21 -3.65 40.85 10.06
N ARG A 22 -3.71 40.12 8.95
CA ARG A 22 -2.58 39.38 8.39
C ARG A 22 -2.26 39.93 7.01
N LYS A 23 -0.97 40.10 6.73
CA LYS A 23 -0.47 40.39 5.38
C LYS A 23 -0.02 39.11 4.70
N ALA A 24 -0.21 39.03 3.39
CA ALA A 24 0.36 37.96 2.58
C ALA A 24 1.88 38.14 2.46
N VAL A 25 2.63 37.07 2.63
CA VAL A 25 4.08 37.02 2.49
C VAL A 25 4.42 35.84 1.59
N TYR A 26 5.07 36.11 0.48
CA TYR A 26 5.55 35.07 -0.43
C TYR A 26 6.93 34.60 0.01
N LYS A 27 7.09 33.29 0.13
CA LYS A 27 8.37 32.65 0.44
C LYS A 27 8.83 31.82 -0.74
N SER A 28 10.06 32.00 -1.16
CA SER A 28 10.67 31.16 -2.19
C SER A 28 10.85 29.75 -1.65
N VAL A 29 10.43 28.74 -2.42
CA VAL A 29 10.55 27.32 -2.11
C VAL A 29 11.13 26.62 -3.33
N LEU A 30 12.18 25.82 -3.13
CA LEU A 30 12.76 25.03 -4.21
C LEU A 30 11.80 23.89 -4.58
N ASP A 31 11.50 23.78 -5.86
CA ASP A 31 10.73 22.68 -6.41
C ASP A 31 11.65 21.49 -6.74
N ASN A 32 11.14 20.26 -6.57
CA ASN A 32 11.88 19.08 -6.98
C ASN A 32 11.44 18.68 -8.41
N PRO A 33 12.30 18.85 -9.43
CA PRO A 33 11.97 18.48 -10.80
C PRO A 33 11.92 16.96 -11.02
N PHE A 34 12.44 16.17 -10.07
CA PHE A 34 12.46 14.70 -10.11
C PHE A 34 11.23 14.08 -9.45
N GLN A 35 10.12 14.81 -9.34
CA GLN A 35 8.86 14.27 -8.84
C GLN A 35 8.21 13.38 -9.91
N LEU A 36 8.09 12.09 -9.60
CA LEU A 36 7.35 11.15 -10.44
C LEU A 36 5.86 11.25 -10.10
N GLY A 37 5.07 11.59 -11.11
CA GLY A 37 3.63 11.61 -11.03
C GLY A 37 3.02 10.25 -11.37
N TRP A 38 1.72 10.13 -11.12
CA TRP A 38 0.94 9.03 -11.66
C TRP A 38 0.84 9.14 -13.19
N PRO A 39 0.77 8.01 -13.92
CA PRO A 39 0.68 8.04 -15.37
C PRO A 39 -0.73 8.48 -15.76
N SER A 40 -0.86 9.33 -16.78
CA SER A 40 -2.16 9.70 -17.31
C SER A 40 -2.69 8.56 -18.17
N VAL A 41 -3.68 7.84 -17.67
CA VAL A 41 -4.31 6.70 -18.36
C VAL A 41 -5.71 7.13 -18.81
N PRO A 42 -6.06 7.00 -20.11
CA PRO A 42 -7.41 7.26 -20.59
C PRO A 42 -8.47 6.39 -19.91
N GLU A 43 -9.65 6.95 -19.60
CA GLU A 43 -10.70 6.27 -18.82
C GLU A 43 -11.19 4.98 -19.48
N ASN A 44 -11.28 4.94 -20.81
CA ASN A 44 -11.60 3.72 -21.57
C ASN A 44 -10.61 2.58 -21.29
N VAL A 45 -9.31 2.89 -21.19
CA VAL A 45 -8.27 1.91 -20.85
C VAL A 45 -8.39 1.48 -19.39
N GLN A 46 -8.65 2.41 -18.47
CA GLN A 46 -8.86 2.09 -17.05
C GLN A 46 -10.04 1.12 -16.86
N ASN A 47 -11.16 1.37 -17.54
CA ASN A 47 -12.35 0.51 -17.51
C ASN A 47 -12.10 -0.86 -18.13
N ALA A 48 -11.41 -0.92 -19.28
CA ALA A 48 -11.06 -2.19 -19.94
C ALA A 48 -10.12 -3.04 -19.07
N VAL A 49 -9.13 -2.41 -18.44
CA VAL A 49 -8.22 -3.08 -17.49
C VAL A 49 -9.00 -3.60 -16.28
N LEU A 50 -9.89 -2.79 -15.70
CA LEU A 50 -10.73 -3.23 -14.57
C LEU A 50 -11.60 -4.44 -14.93
N ALA A 51 -12.32 -4.39 -16.07
CA ALA A 51 -13.17 -5.49 -16.52
C ALA A 51 -12.36 -6.78 -16.73
N SER A 52 -11.17 -6.66 -17.33
CA SER A 52 -10.26 -7.79 -17.54
C SER A 52 -9.77 -8.38 -16.22
N ILE A 53 -9.42 -7.54 -15.24
CA ILE A 53 -9.03 -8.00 -13.91
C ILE A 53 -10.18 -8.70 -13.20
N ILE A 54 -11.40 -8.18 -13.27
CA ILE A 54 -12.58 -8.81 -12.66
C ILE A 54 -12.83 -10.18 -13.29
N SER A 55 -12.76 -10.28 -14.62
CA SER A 55 -12.87 -11.57 -15.31
C SER A 55 -11.75 -12.54 -14.90
N ALA A 56 -10.54 -12.03 -14.62
CA ALA A 56 -9.43 -12.86 -14.15
C ALA A 56 -9.56 -13.34 -12.71
N LEU A 57 -10.36 -12.64 -11.90
CA LEU A 57 -10.65 -12.97 -10.52
C LEU A 57 -11.94 -13.78 -10.36
N ASP A 58 -12.57 -14.21 -11.46
CA ASP A 58 -13.77 -15.02 -11.39
C ASP A 58 -13.52 -16.32 -10.59
N GLY A 59 -14.43 -16.66 -9.69
CA GLY A 59 -14.31 -17.78 -8.75
C GLY A 59 -13.35 -17.58 -7.56
N VAL A 60 -12.52 -16.52 -7.53
CA VAL A 60 -11.58 -16.27 -6.40
C VAL A 60 -12.33 -15.99 -5.10
N ALA A 61 -13.45 -15.25 -5.16
CA ALA A 61 -14.27 -14.96 -4.00
C ALA A 61 -14.78 -16.22 -3.30
N ASP A 62 -15.30 -17.19 -4.06
CA ASP A 62 -15.83 -18.44 -3.54
C ASP A 62 -14.73 -19.26 -2.86
N MET A 63 -13.53 -19.27 -3.43
CA MET A 63 -12.36 -19.93 -2.85
C MET A 63 -11.96 -19.31 -1.51
N HIS A 64 -11.90 -17.98 -1.43
CA HIS A 64 -11.64 -17.29 -0.16
C HIS A 64 -12.73 -17.53 0.88
N HIS A 65 -14.00 -17.57 0.47
CA HIS A 65 -15.11 -17.86 1.36
C HIS A 65 -15.06 -19.31 1.88
N ALA A 66 -14.78 -20.29 1.02
CA ALA A 66 -14.63 -21.68 1.40
C ALA A 66 -13.46 -21.88 2.38
N ALA A 67 -12.28 -21.33 2.06
CA ALA A 67 -11.11 -21.38 2.92
C ALA A 67 -11.39 -20.76 4.30
N ARG A 68 -12.05 -19.60 4.34
CA ARG A 68 -12.40 -18.91 5.59
C ARG A 68 -13.42 -19.69 6.43
N LYS A 69 -14.40 -20.33 5.79
CA LYS A 69 -15.37 -21.20 6.48
C LYS A 69 -14.64 -22.38 7.12
N GLU A 70 -13.72 -23.00 6.41
CA GLU A 70 -12.93 -24.14 6.88
C GLU A 70 -12.01 -23.75 8.06
N SER A 71 -11.29 -22.64 7.97
CA SER A 71 -10.45 -22.17 9.09
C SER A 71 -11.27 -21.86 10.35
N ARG A 72 -12.50 -21.34 10.20
CA ARG A 72 -13.40 -21.10 11.33
C ARG A 72 -13.89 -22.39 11.97
N LYS A 73 -14.16 -23.44 11.18
CA LYS A 73 -14.52 -24.77 11.72
C LYS A 73 -13.40 -25.35 12.56
N ARG A 74 -12.16 -25.33 12.05
CA ARG A 74 -10.98 -25.82 12.78
C ARG A 74 -10.75 -25.09 14.09
N LYS A 75 -10.88 -23.76 14.09
CA LYS A 75 -10.74 -22.97 15.33
C LYS A 75 -11.81 -23.31 16.37
N ARG A 76 -13.07 -23.51 15.95
CA ARG A 76 -14.15 -23.92 16.86
C ARG A 76 -13.90 -25.31 17.45
N ALA A 77 -13.44 -26.26 16.64
CA ALA A 77 -13.08 -27.60 17.13
C ALA A 77 -11.96 -27.57 18.18
N VAL A 78 -10.93 -26.74 17.97
CA VAL A 78 -9.85 -26.54 18.95
C VAL A 78 -10.35 -25.86 20.23
N ASP A 79 -11.20 -24.83 20.12
CA ASP A 79 -11.75 -24.13 21.28
C ASP A 79 -12.71 -25.03 22.09
N ASP A 80 -13.45 -25.93 21.44
CA ASP A 80 -14.35 -26.90 22.09
C ASP A 80 -13.56 -28.03 22.78
N ASP A 81 -12.47 -28.50 22.19
CA ASP A 81 -11.58 -29.50 22.80
C ASP A 81 -10.83 -28.92 24.02
N ALA A 82 -10.32 -27.69 23.91
CA ALA A 82 -9.69 -26.97 25.02
C ALA A 82 -10.66 -26.70 26.19
N LYS A 83 -11.97 -26.57 25.93
CA LYS A 83 -12.99 -26.46 26.98
C LYS A 83 -13.30 -27.80 27.63
N ARG A 84 -13.31 -28.91 26.87
CA ARG A 84 -13.50 -30.26 27.43
C ARG A 84 -12.37 -30.66 28.37
N VAL A 85 -11.12 -30.33 28.01
CA VAL A 85 -9.94 -30.57 28.89
C VAL A 85 -10.00 -29.75 30.19
N LYS A 86 -10.65 -28.58 30.19
CA LYS A 86 -10.80 -27.74 31.41
C LYS A 86 -11.97 -28.12 32.32
N LEU A 87 -12.93 -28.90 31.84
CA LEU A 87 -14.10 -29.35 32.60
C LEU A 87 -14.01 -30.84 33.00
N GLY A 88 -12.95 -31.53 32.60
CA GLY A 88 -12.63 -32.90 33.00
C GLY A 88 -11.72 -32.95 34.22
N ASP A 89 -12.36 -33.11 35.37
CA ASP A 89 -11.97 -33.92 36.54
C ASP A 89 -10.49 -34.00 36.96
N GLY A 90 -10.21 -33.51 38.17
CA GLY A 90 -8.93 -33.68 38.85
C GLY A 90 -8.68 -35.14 39.22
N LYS A 91 -8.11 -35.90 38.30
CA LYS A 91 -7.46 -37.18 38.61
C LYS A 91 -5.99 -37.11 38.20
N GLU A 92 -5.13 -37.15 39.22
CA GLU A 92 -3.67 -37.25 39.12
C GLU A 92 -3.22 -38.31 38.11
N PRO A 93 -2.22 -38.00 37.25
CA PRO A 93 -1.52 -39.03 36.49
C PRO A 93 -0.30 -39.53 37.28
N GLU A 94 -0.40 -40.76 37.77
CA GLU A 94 0.77 -41.60 38.11
C GLU A 94 1.47 -42.07 36.81
N PRO A 95 2.81 -42.19 36.78
CA PRO A 95 3.54 -42.60 35.59
C PRO A 95 3.71 -44.12 35.56
N GLU A 96 3.54 -44.78 34.41
CA GLU A 96 4.38 -45.93 34.00
C GLU A 96 4.06 -46.45 32.57
N HIS A 97 5.00 -46.17 31.66
CA HIS A 97 5.61 -47.04 30.66
C HIS A 97 4.94 -48.36 30.19
N THR A 98 4.53 -48.40 28.90
CA THR A 98 5.11 -49.19 27.77
C THR A 98 4.09 -49.91 26.87
N ALA A 99 4.34 -49.76 25.56
CA ALA A 99 4.01 -50.63 24.42
C ALA A 99 2.63 -50.53 23.73
N GLN A 100 2.69 -49.86 22.57
CA GLN A 100 2.24 -50.38 21.27
C GLN A 100 0.76 -50.75 21.12
N ALA A 101 -0.01 -49.77 20.63
CA ALA A 101 -1.12 -50.04 19.73
C ALA A 101 -0.99 -49.10 18.53
N MET A 102 -0.85 -49.70 17.35
CA MET A 102 -0.76 -49.03 16.06
C MET A 102 -2.09 -48.34 15.79
N ASP A 103 -2.13 -47.02 15.96
CA ASP A 103 -3.22 -46.20 15.43
C ASP A 103 -2.91 -45.92 13.97
N ILE A 104 -3.43 -46.81 13.11
CA ILE A 104 -3.50 -46.60 11.68
C ILE A 104 -4.51 -45.48 11.48
N CYS A 105 -4.03 -44.23 11.48
CA CYS A 105 -4.76 -43.13 10.88
C CYS A 105 -5.11 -43.55 9.45
N PRO A 106 -6.40 -43.63 9.05
CA PRO A 106 -6.69 -43.66 7.64
C PRO A 106 -6.16 -42.34 7.09
N VAL A 107 -5.14 -42.45 6.25
CA VAL A 107 -4.73 -41.43 5.28
C VAL A 107 -5.98 -41.12 4.47
N THR A 108 -6.79 -40.22 5.03
CA THR A 108 -7.93 -39.66 4.35
C THR A 108 -7.27 -38.76 3.32
N ALA A 109 -7.36 -39.19 2.06
CA ALA A 109 -6.83 -38.51 0.90
C ALA A 109 -6.88 -37.00 1.12
N VAL A 110 -5.71 -36.40 1.30
CA VAL A 110 -5.52 -34.96 1.22
C VAL A 110 -6.06 -34.58 -0.16
N PRO A 111 -7.17 -33.82 -0.29
CA PRO A 111 -7.60 -33.38 -1.59
C PRO A 111 -6.46 -32.57 -2.19
N GLU A 112 -6.05 -33.03 -3.36
CA GLU A 112 -4.91 -32.57 -4.12
C GLU A 112 -4.95 -31.03 -4.27
N THR A 113 -3.89 -30.39 -3.77
CA THR A 113 -3.40 -29.03 -4.08
C THR A 113 -4.43 -27.88 -4.15
N PRO A 114 -4.48 -26.98 -3.15
CA PRO A 114 -5.11 -25.69 -3.36
C PRO A 114 -4.16 -24.81 -4.21
N ASN A 115 -4.55 -24.60 -5.46
CA ASN A 115 -4.62 -23.27 -6.08
C ASN A 115 -3.30 -22.61 -6.54
N LYS A 116 -2.72 -23.13 -7.63
CA LYS A 116 -1.68 -22.43 -8.42
C LYS A 116 -2.19 -21.14 -9.08
N SER A 117 -3.50 -20.93 -9.21
CA SER A 117 -4.05 -19.72 -9.85
C SER A 117 -3.95 -18.47 -8.97
N LEU A 118 -4.07 -18.60 -7.65
CA LEU A 118 -4.05 -17.47 -6.71
C LEU A 118 -2.64 -16.99 -6.39
N SER A 119 -1.61 -17.81 -6.61
CA SER A 119 -0.22 -17.41 -6.32
C SER A 119 0.28 -16.27 -7.19
N HIS A 120 -0.41 -15.98 -8.30
CA HIS A 120 -0.03 -14.91 -9.24
C HIS A 120 -0.68 -13.56 -8.94
N PHE A 121 -1.56 -13.50 -7.94
CA PHE A 121 -2.31 -12.31 -7.58
C PHE A 121 -1.96 -11.85 -6.17
N SER A 122 -1.68 -10.56 -6.03
CA SER A 122 -1.36 -9.96 -4.73
C SER A 122 -2.27 -8.77 -4.44
N PHE A 123 -2.88 -8.79 -3.26
CA PHE A 123 -3.86 -7.78 -2.81
C PHE A 123 -3.32 -6.96 -1.64
N GLY A 124 -3.57 -5.65 -1.69
CA GLY A 124 -3.33 -4.71 -0.60
C GLY A 124 -2.04 -3.91 -0.72
N ILE A 125 -2.09 -2.67 -0.23
CA ILE A 125 -1.01 -1.67 -0.37
C ILE A 125 0.31 -2.19 0.19
N ASN A 126 0.31 -2.77 1.39
CA ASN A 126 1.53 -3.25 2.04
C ASN A 126 2.15 -4.44 1.30
N LYS A 127 1.32 -5.36 0.77
CA LYS A 127 1.82 -6.53 0.03
C LYS A 127 2.43 -6.10 -1.29
N VAL A 128 1.72 -5.25 -2.05
CA VAL A 128 2.21 -4.68 -3.31
C VAL A 128 3.49 -3.86 -3.09
N THR A 129 3.54 -3.04 -2.03
CA THR A 129 4.73 -2.25 -1.67
C THR A 129 5.92 -3.15 -1.40
N LYS A 130 5.76 -4.20 -0.57
CA LYS A 130 6.83 -5.18 -0.31
C LYS A 130 7.32 -5.89 -1.58
N LEU A 131 6.42 -6.25 -2.49
CA LEU A 131 6.79 -6.86 -3.76
C LEU A 131 7.63 -5.93 -4.64
N LEU A 132 7.23 -4.66 -4.74
CA LEU A 132 7.99 -3.66 -5.49
C LEU A 132 9.34 -3.35 -4.83
N GLU A 133 9.39 -3.28 -3.50
CA GLU A 133 10.64 -3.10 -2.76
C GLU A 133 11.62 -4.26 -3.01
N GLN A 134 11.14 -5.51 -2.93
CA GLN A 134 11.94 -6.69 -3.26
C GLN A 134 12.43 -6.63 -4.70
N HIS A 135 11.56 -6.30 -5.65
CA HIS A 135 11.94 -6.17 -7.06
C HIS A 135 12.99 -5.07 -7.28
N ALA A 136 12.87 -3.92 -6.62
CA ALA A 136 13.82 -2.82 -6.74
C ALA A 136 15.16 -3.08 -6.03
N GLN A 137 15.19 -3.92 -4.98
CA GLN A 137 16.38 -4.26 -4.20
C GLN A 137 17.31 -5.29 -4.87
N HIS A 138 16.88 -5.92 -5.97
CA HIS A 138 17.73 -6.84 -6.75
C HIS A 138 18.22 -6.21 -8.07
N PRO A 139 18.93 -5.05 -8.08
CA PRO A 139 19.50 -4.51 -9.30
C PRO A 139 20.81 -5.24 -9.63
N GLY A 140 20.71 -6.44 -10.19
CA GLY A 140 21.85 -7.17 -10.75
C GLY A 140 22.19 -8.43 -9.98
N GLY A 141 22.20 -9.56 -10.69
CA GLY A 141 22.69 -10.82 -10.16
C GLY A 141 24.14 -10.69 -9.73
N THR A 142 24.37 -10.79 -8.43
CA THR A 142 25.35 -11.79 -8.01
C THR A 142 24.76 -13.11 -8.48
N LEU A 143 25.49 -13.83 -9.34
CA LEU A 143 25.22 -15.24 -9.59
C LEU A 143 24.83 -15.88 -8.25
N PRO A 144 23.72 -16.62 -8.15
CA PRO A 144 23.54 -17.45 -6.98
C PRO A 144 24.76 -18.37 -6.95
N SER A 145 25.68 -18.14 -6.01
CA SER A 145 26.45 -19.25 -5.48
C SER A 145 25.41 -20.33 -5.20
N SER A 146 25.54 -21.45 -5.90
CA SER A 146 24.71 -22.63 -5.70
C SER A 146 24.45 -22.79 -4.21
N ASP A 147 23.16 -22.81 -3.83
CA ASP A 147 22.61 -23.44 -2.61
C ASP A 147 21.53 -22.67 -1.83
N GLN A 148 21.02 -21.52 -2.29
CA GLN A 148 19.83 -20.90 -1.66
C GLN A 148 18.88 -20.23 -2.68
N VAL A 149 18.34 -21.01 -3.62
CA VAL A 149 17.17 -20.57 -4.41
C VAL A 149 15.92 -20.81 -3.56
N SER A 150 15.42 -19.76 -2.91
CA SER A 150 14.03 -19.75 -2.47
C SER A 150 13.13 -19.68 -3.73
N PRO A 151 12.23 -20.64 -4.01
CA PRO A 151 11.73 -20.83 -5.39
C PRO A 151 10.58 -19.90 -5.85
N ASN A 152 10.12 -18.91 -5.07
CA ASN A 152 8.74 -18.41 -5.24
C ASN A 152 8.54 -16.88 -5.30
N THR A 153 9.56 -16.07 -5.61
CA THR A 153 9.36 -14.61 -5.77
C THR A 153 9.11 -14.26 -7.23
N SER A 154 7.86 -14.49 -7.67
CA SER A 154 7.38 -13.98 -8.95
C SER A 154 7.40 -12.45 -8.97
N LEU A 155 7.85 -11.89 -10.10
CA LEU A 155 7.98 -10.45 -10.25
C LEU A 155 6.66 -9.87 -10.79
N PRO A 156 6.12 -8.81 -10.17
CA PRO A 156 4.90 -8.18 -10.64
C PRO A 156 5.18 -7.52 -11.99
N LYS A 157 4.30 -7.73 -12.96
CA LYS A 157 4.31 -7.03 -14.25
C LYS A 157 3.29 -5.89 -14.27
N LEU A 158 2.15 -6.05 -13.61
CA LEU A 158 1.13 -5.02 -13.52
C LEU A 158 0.86 -4.67 -12.07
N VAL A 159 0.79 -3.38 -11.78
CA VAL A 159 0.28 -2.82 -10.53
C VAL A 159 -0.90 -1.91 -10.85
N ALA A 160 -2.07 -2.24 -10.32
CA ALA A 160 -3.30 -1.46 -10.46
C ALA A 160 -3.71 -0.88 -9.10
N VAL A 161 -4.12 0.39 -9.08
CA VAL A 161 -4.43 1.11 -7.83
C VAL A 161 -5.73 1.90 -7.97
N CYS A 162 -6.63 1.75 -6.99
CA CYS A 162 -7.91 2.45 -6.92
C CYS A 162 -7.73 3.88 -6.39
N LEU A 163 -6.90 4.71 -7.06
CA LEU A 163 -6.49 6.02 -6.53
C LEU A 163 -7.68 6.94 -6.22
N ALA A 164 -8.75 6.88 -7.02
CA ALA A 164 -9.95 7.69 -6.84
C ALA A 164 -10.77 7.34 -5.58
N ASP A 165 -10.60 6.11 -5.05
CA ASP A 165 -11.36 5.59 -3.90
C ASP A 165 -10.56 5.70 -2.58
N ILE A 166 -9.26 5.98 -2.65
CA ILE A 166 -8.37 6.05 -1.49
C ILE A 166 -8.37 7.46 -0.88
N ASN A 167 -8.78 7.55 0.39
CA ASN A 167 -8.70 8.78 1.17
C ASN A 167 -7.94 8.55 2.50
N PRO A 168 -6.78 9.21 2.74
CA PRO A 168 -6.12 10.18 1.87
C PRO A 168 -5.28 9.54 0.74
N PRO A 169 -5.14 10.19 -0.43
CA PRO A 169 -4.35 9.67 -1.55
C PRO A 169 -2.84 9.55 -1.24
N GLY A 170 -2.38 10.20 -0.15
CA GLY A 170 -1.02 10.08 0.36
C GLY A 170 -0.60 8.65 0.73
N LEU A 171 -1.55 7.74 1.00
CA LEU A 171 -1.28 6.34 1.34
C LEU A 171 -0.61 5.55 0.20
N VAL A 172 -0.75 6.00 -1.05
CA VAL A 172 -0.22 5.34 -2.24
C VAL A 172 0.71 6.24 -3.05
N ALA A 173 1.01 7.45 -2.57
CA ALA A 173 1.82 8.43 -3.29
C ALA A 173 3.26 7.99 -3.57
N HIS A 174 3.75 6.97 -2.85
CA HIS A 174 5.08 6.39 -3.05
C HIS A 174 5.15 5.36 -4.19
N LEU A 175 4.02 4.81 -4.63
CA LEU A 175 3.99 3.72 -5.63
C LEU A 175 4.61 4.13 -6.99
N PRO A 176 4.35 5.32 -7.56
CA PRO A 176 5.02 5.75 -8.79
C PRO A 176 6.55 5.75 -8.68
N ASN A 177 7.10 6.17 -7.53
CA ASN A 177 8.54 6.17 -7.29
C ASN A 177 9.12 4.75 -7.23
N LEU A 178 8.43 3.83 -6.55
CA LEU A 178 8.85 2.43 -6.47
C LEU A 178 8.83 1.74 -7.84
N VAL A 179 7.74 1.92 -8.59
CA VAL A 179 7.62 1.37 -9.96
C VAL A 179 8.70 1.95 -10.87
N ALA A 180 8.96 3.26 -10.79
CA ALA A 180 10.02 3.87 -11.58
C ALA A 180 11.41 3.32 -11.22
N ALA A 181 11.68 3.09 -9.92
CA ALA A 181 12.92 2.48 -9.47
C ALA A 181 13.07 1.05 -10.02
N CYS A 182 11.99 0.25 -9.97
CA CYS A 182 11.94 -1.08 -10.58
C CYS A 182 12.29 -1.02 -12.08
N ASN A 183 11.62 -0.12 -12.81
CA ASN A 183 11.81 0.02 -14.26
C ASN A 183 13.17 0.61 -14.66
N SER A 184 13.85 1.28 -13.73
CA SER A 184 15.15 1.91 -13.98
C SER A 184 16.32 1.05 -13.49
N ALA A 185 16.06 -0.04 -12.76
CA ALA A 185 17.12 -0.96 -12.36
C ALA A 185 17.80 -1.55 -13.60
N ARG A 186 19.12 -1.38 -13.70
CA ARG A 186 19.94 -1.71 -14.90
C ARG A 186 19.88 -3.19 -15.32
N ALA A 187 19.49 -4.07 -14.39
CA ALA A 187 19.40 -5.51 -14.61
C ALA A 187 17.97 -5.99 -14.93
N CYS A 188 16.98 -5.10 -14.93
CA CYS A 188 15.60 -5.52 -15.02
C CYS A 188 15.13 -5.64 -16.48
N THR A 189 14.97 -6.89 -16.94
CA THR A 189 14.33 -7.21 -18.23
C THR A 189 12.80 -7.09 -18.17
N SER A 190 12.23 -7.06 -16.95
CA SER A 190 10.79 -7.03 -16.73
C SER A 190 10.30 -5.64 -16.34
N ARG A 191 9.64 -4.96 -17.27
CA ARG A 191 9.00 -3.68 -16.99
C ARG A 191 7.68 -3.87 -16.25
N VAL A 192 7.46 -3.04 -15.24
CA VAL A 192 6.26 -2.97 -14.42
C VAL A 192 5.38 -1.82 -14.89
N TRP A 193 4.14 -2.12 -15.25
CA TRP A 193 3.12 -1.12 -15.57
C TRP A 193 2.40 -0.68 -14.30
N LEU A 194 2.16 0.64 -14.19
CA LEU A 194 1.33 1.22 -13.15
C LEU A 194 0.07 1.79 -13.79
N VAL A 195 -1.10 1.34 -13.31
CA VAL A 195 -2.39 1.78 -13.83
C VAL A 195 -3.24 2.32 -12.70
N GLN A 196 -3.87 3.47 -12.93
CA GLN A 196 -4.91 4.00 -12.07
C GLN A 196 -6.24 3.40 -12.51
N LEU A 197 -7.02 2.88 -11.56
CA LEU A 197 -8.35 2.34 -11.80
C LEU A 197 -9.42 3.43 -11.62
N PRO A 198 -10.58 3.28 -12.28
CA PRO A 198 -11.65 4.26 -12.21
C PRO A 198 -12.27 4.29 -10.80
N LYS A 199 -13.08 5.32 -10.54
CA LYS A 199 -13.83 5.44 -9.28
C LYS A 199 -14.80 4.26 -9.12
N GLY A 200 -14.89 3.71 -7.91
CA GLY A 200 -15.71 2.54 -7.58
C GLY A 200 -15.01 1.21 -7.83
N ALA A 201 -13.81 1.20 -8.41
CA ALA A 201 -13.04 -0.01 -8.66
C ALA A 201 -12.66 -0.75 -7.37
N GLU A 202 -12.46 -0.04 -6.25
CA GLU A 202 -12.15 -0.68 -4.97
C GLU A 202 -13.25 -1.68 -4.55
N GLU A 203 -14.51 -1.31 -4.71
CA GLU A 203 -15.65 -2.15 -4.33
C GLU A 203 -15.81 -3.31 -5.30
N SER A 204 -15.76 -3.05 -6.62
CA SER A 204 -15.88 -4.10 -7.64
C SER A 204 -14.77 -5.16 -7.52
N LEU A 205 -13.52 -4.73 -7.28
CA LEU A 205 -12.41 -5.65 -7.05
C LEU A 205 -12.53 -6.40 -5.72
N ALA A 206 -12.99 -5.73 -4.67
CA ALA A 206 -13.21 -6.38 -3.38
C ALA A 206 -14.27 -7.48 -3.48
N ALA A 207 -15.36 -7.22 -4.19
CA ALA A 207 -16.41 -8.20 -4.46
C ALA A 207 -15.87 -9.39 -5.26
N ALA A 208 -15.19 -9.16 -6.38
CA ALA A 208 -14.61 -10.22 -7.21
C ALA A 208 -13.55 -11.07 -6.46
N ALA A 209 -12.74 -10.43 -5.61
CA ALA A 209 -11.74 -11.12 -4.80
C ALA A 209 -12.30 -11.74 -3.51
N GLY A 210 -13.56 -11.54 -3.15
CA GLY A 210 -14.13 -11.97 -1.86
C GLY A 210 -13.46 -11.33 -0.64
N LEU A 211 -12.91 -10.14 -0.80
CA LEU A 211 -12.23 -9.37 0.24
C LEU A 211 -13.12 -8.22 0.72
N ARG A 212 -12.82 -7.66 1.90
CA ARG A 212 -13.59 -6.51 2.42
C ARG A 212 -13.32 -5.24 1.60
N ARG A 213 -12.06 -5.05 1.20
CA ARG A 213 -11.54 -3.85 0.54
C ARG A 213 -10.27 -4.21 -0.25
N VAL A 214 -10.13 -3.67 -1.47
CA VAL A 214 -8.94 -3.85 -2.31
C VAL A 214 -8.53 -2.51 -2.91
N ALA A 215 -7.56 -1.85 -2.27
CA ALA A 215 -7.08 -0.54 -2.68
C ALA A 215 -5.93 -0.60 -3.70
N ALA A 216 -5.14 -1.67 -3.66
CA ALA A 216 -4.03 -1.92 -4.56
C ALA A 216 -3.96 -3.40 -4.91
N PHE A 217 -3.57 -3.69 -6.14
CA PHE A 217 -3.57 -5.01 -6.73
C PHE A 217 -2.34 -5.17 -7.63
N ALA A 218 -1.70 -6.34 -7.60
CA ALA A 218 -0.58 -6.66 -8.48
C ALA A 218 -0.77 -8.04 -9.11
N ILE A 219 -0.32 -8.15 -10.36
CA ILE A 219 -0.31 -9.38 -11.16
C ILE A 219 1.11 -9.72 -11.57
N ASP A 220 1.46 -10.98 -11.38
CA ASP A 220 2.75 -11.52 -11.74
C ASP A 220 2.86 -11.89 -13.22
N GLN A 221 4.10 -11.91 -13.74
CA GLN A 221 4.37 -12.30 -15.12
C GLN A 221 3.89 -13.71 -15.48
N SER A 222 3.92 -14.64 -14.51
CA SER A 222 3.53 -16.02 -14.72
C SER A 222 2.01 -16.23 -14.73
N ALA A 223 1.21 -15.17 -14.53
CA ALA A 223 -0.23 -15.27 -14.62
C ALA A 223 -0.65 -15.61 -16.07
N PRO A 224 -1.40 -16.70 -16.31
CA PRO A 224 -1.83 -17.08 -17.66
C PRO A 224 -2.75 -16.04 -18.30
N GLN A 225 -3.43 -15.24 -17.48
CA GLN A 225 -4.31 -14.18 -17.95
C GLN A 225 -3.57 -12.88 -18.28
N PHE A 226 -2.23 -12.84 -18.14
CA PHE A 226 -1.44 -11.65 -18.38
C PHE A 226 -1.51 -11.15 -19.83
N ASP A 227 -1.45 -12.09 -20.77
CA ASP A 227 -1.42 -11.75 -22.19
C ASP A 227 -2.71 -11.05 -22.66
N ALA A 228 -3.84 -11.30 -22.00
CA ALA A 228 -5.12 -10.68 -22.34
C ALA A 228 -5.12 -9.16 -22.15
N PHE A 229 -4.37 -8.64 -21.18
CA PHE A 229 -4.29 -7.20 -20.92
C PHE A 229 -2.99 -6.56 -21.43
N ARG A 230 -2.03 -7.35 -21.92
CA ARG A 230 -0.75 -6.84 -22.44
C ARG A 230 -0.93 -5.81 -23.55
N SER A 231 -1.83 -6.07 -24.51
CA SER A 231 -2.15 -5.15 -25.61
C SER A 231 -2.72 -3.82 -25.11
N LEU A 232 -3.56 -3.85 -24.08
CA LEU A 232 -4.12 -2.64 -23.45
C LEU A 232 -3.02 -1.83 -22.75
N LEU A 233 -2.07 -2.51 -22.09
CA LEU A 233 -0.98 -1.88 -21.35
C LEU A 233 0.09 -1.23 -22.24
N GLU A 234 0.23 -1.63 -23.50
CA GLU A 234 1.17 -1.00 -24.44
C GLU A 234 0.83 0.48 -24.70
N SER A 235 -0.45 0.85 -24.55
CA SER A 235 -0.90 2.25 -24.64
C SER A 235 -0.57 3.08 -23.38
N VAL A 236 -0.24 2.42 -22.26
CA VAL A 236 0.00 3.08 -20.97
C VAL A 236 1.45 3.56 -20.87
N PRO A 237 1.71 4.84 -20.55
CA PRO A 237 3.05 5.34 -20.35
C PRO A 237 3.79 4.59 -19.24
N LEU A 238 4.96 4.04 -19.57
CA LEU A 238 5.86 3.44 -18.60
C LEU A 238 6.54 4.53 -17.76
N ILE A 239 6.49 4.38 -16.44
CA ILE A 239 7.16 5.29 -15.52
C ILE A 239 8.60 4.83 -15.34
N THR A 240 9.55 5.71 -15.64
CA THR A 240 10.99 5.48 -15.45
C THR A 240 11.63 6.69 -14.79
N ALA A 241 12.64 6.45 -13.95
CA ALA A 241 13.47 7.47 -13.32
C ALA A 241 14.78 7.60 -14.11
N SER A 242 14.84 8.54 -15.04
CA SER A 242 16.02 8.76 -15.90
C SER A 242 17.30 9.05 -15.11
N TRP A 243 17.20 9.63 -13.91
CA TRP A 243 18.34 9.87 -13.02
C TRP A 243 18.89 8.61 -12.34
N LEU A 244 18.14 7.50 -12.31
CA LEU A 244 18.62 6.22 -11.77
C LEU A 244 19.30 5.35 -12.84
N ASN A 245 18.96 5.53 -14.12
CA ASN A 245 19.57 4.81 -15.23
C ASN A 245 20.06 5.75 -16.33
N PRO A 246 21.29 6.27 -16.21
CA PRO A 246 21.83 7.27 -17.14
C PRO A 246 22.09 6.73 -18.55
N SER A 247 21.95 5.43 -18.79
CA SER A 247 22.20 4.79 -20.09
C SER A 247 20.98 4.73 -21.02
N VAL A 248 19.77 5.08 -20.55
CA VAL A 248 18.51 4.91 -21.31
C VAL A 248 17.86 6.25 -21.69
N GLY A 249 18.47 7.39 -21.33
CA GLY A 249 17.94 8.72 -21.64
C GLY A 249 18.82 9.51 -22.61
N PRO A 250 18.26 10.53 -23.32
CA PRO A 250 19.09 11.52 -23.99
C PRO A 250 20.05 12.13 -22.95
N GLU A 251 21.26 12.47 -23.40
CA GLU A 251 22.42 12.96 -22.63
C GLU A 251 22.07 13.66 -21.31
N ARG A 252 22.92 13.51 -20.28
CA ARG A 252 22.88 14.14 -18.94
C ARG A 252 22.48 15.63 -18.97
N ALA A 253 21.23 15.91 -19.24
CA ALA A 253 20.72 17.24 -19.43
C ALA A 253 20.45 17.77 -18.03
N LEU A 254 21.23 18.74 -17.62
CA LEU A 254 21.00 19.45 -16.38
C LEU A 254 19.60 20.07 -16.46
N ILE A 255 18.70 19.61 -15.60
CA ILE A 255 17.35 20.18 -15.52
C ILE A 255 17.46 21.54 -14.83
N PRO A 256 16.92 22.62 -15.41
CA PRO A 256 16.92 23.94 -14.77
C PRO A 256 16.27 23.90 -13.38
N THR A 257 16.86 24.62 -12.43
CA THR A 257 16.27 24.76 -11.10
C THR A 257 14.97 25.54 -11.17
N HIS A 258 13.93 25.04 -10.50
CA HIS A 258 12.62 25.68 -10.48
C HIS A 258 12.32 26.18 -9.06
N ILE A 259 12.14 27.49 -8.91
CA ILE A 259 11.84 28.14 -7.63
C ILE A 259 10.38 28.59 -7.64
N LYS A 260 9.57 27.99 -6.77
CA LYS A 260 8.16 28.34 -6.56
C LYS A 260 8.03 29.43 -5.49
N GLN A 261 6.93 30.18 -5.52
CA GLN A 261 6.56 31.10 -4.43
C GLN A 261 5.39 30.53 -3.63
N LEU A 262 5.61 30.27 -2.35
CA LEU A 262 4.58 29.86 -1.40
C LEU A 262 3.98 31.09 -0.71
N LYS A 263 2.70 31.34 -0.94
CA LYS A 263 1.95 32.37 -0.23
C LYS A 263 1.71 31.92 1.22
N THR A 264 2.23 32.68 2.16
CA THR A 264 2.02 32.50 3.60
C THR A 264 1.36 33.74 4.20
N SER A 265 0.79 33.65 5.41
CA SER A 265 0.23 34.81 6.11
C SER A 265 1.06 35.15 7.35
N ALA A 266 1.54 36.39 7.41
CA ALA A 266 2.21 36.93 8.58
C ALA A 266 1.30 37.95 9.28
N PRO A 267 1.34 38.07 10.62
CA PRO A 267 0.70 39.18 11.31
C PRO A 267 1.18 40.51 10.73
N ARG A 268 0.25 41.46 10.56
CA ARG A 268 0.62 42.82 10.12
C ARG A 268 1.47 43.50 11.19
N ASP A 269 1.06 43.39 12.45
CA ASP A 269 1.83 43.78 13.63
C ASP A 269 2.41 42.53 14.34
N MET A 270 3.73 42.37 14.23
CA MET A 270 4.46 41.26 14.86
C MET A 270 4.56 41.40 16.38
N ARG A 271 4.55 42.61 16.92
CA ARG A 271 4.71 42.88 18.36
C ARG A 271 3.43 42.55 19.10
N ALA A 272 2.29 43.10 18.65
CA ALA A 272 0.98 42.78 19.21
C ALA A 272 0.65 41.27 19.12
N ALA A 273 0.97 40.63 18.00
CA ALA A 273 0.77 39.19 17.84
C ALA A 273 1.65 38.34 18.78
N LYS A 274 2.88 38.79 19.07
CA LYS A 274 3.78 38.11 20.02
C LYS A 274 3.27 38.24 21.46
N GLU A 275 2.76 39.42 21.82
CA GLU A 275 2.18 39.67 23.14
C GLU A 275 0.88 38.88 23.35
N ALA A 276 -0.07 38.92 22.41
CA ALA A 276 -1.29 38.11 22.46
C ALA A 276 -0.98 36.60 22.56
N ARG A 277 0.08 36.13 21.91
CA ARG A 277 0.54 34.74 22.03
C ARG A 277 1.12 34.44 23.42
N ALA A 278 1.86 35.37 24.02
CA ALA A 278 2.38 35.23 25.38
C ALA A 278 1.24 35.21 26.41
N GLN A 279 0.28 36.13 26.31
CA GLN A 279 -0.92 36.18 27.14
C GLN A 279 -1.76 34.90 27.01
N GLY A 280 -1.98 34.42 25.77
CA GLY A 280 -2.70 33.17 25.52
C GLY A 280 -2.02 31.94 26.14
N LYS A 281 -0.68 31.86 26.10
CA LYS A 281 0.07 30.79 26.78
C LYS A 281 -0.07 30.88 28.30
N ALA A 282 0.03 32.08 28.87
CA ALA A 282 -0.12 32.29 30.31
C ALA A 282 -1.52 31.91 30.81
N ALA A 283 -2.57 32.33 30.09
CA ALA A 283 -3.95 31.97 30.40
C ALA A 283 -4.20 30.45 30.30
N ALA A 284 -3.66 29.79 29.27
CA ALA A 284 -3.77 28.33 29.13
C ALA A 284 -3.07 27.58 30.26
N LYS A 285 -1.88 28.04 30.71
CA LYS A 285 -1.16 27.47 31.85
C LYS A 285 -1.98 27.61 33.15
N ARG A 286 -2.59 28.78 33.37
CA ARG A 286 -3.49 29.04 34.52
C ARG A 286 -4.75 28.18 34.50
N LYS A 287 -5.31 27.89 33.32
CA LYS A 287 -6.45 26.96 33.20
C LYS A 287 -6.04 25.52 33.49
N LYS A 288 -4.87 25.09 33.00
CA LYS A 288 -4.35 23.74 33.22
C LYS A 288 -4.03 23.47 34.69
N SER A 289 -3.57 24.47 35.46
CA SER A 289 -3.35 24.34 36.90
C SER A 289 -4.65 24.28 37.73
N LYS A 290 -5.80 24.69 37.16
CA LYS A 290 -7.11 24.67 37.82
C LYS A 290 -7.93 23.41 37.50
N LEU A 291 -7.51 22.60 36.53
CA LEU A 291 -8.15 21.31 36.25
C LEU A 291 -7.65 20.27 37.28
N PRO A 292 -8.56 19.48 37.89
CA PRO A 292 -8.15 18.42 38.81
C PRO A 292 -7.21 17.45 38.08
N LYS A 293 -6.14 17.04 38.76
CA LYS A 293 -5.22 16.04 38.21
C LYS A 293 -6.04 14.77 37.91
N PRO A 294 -5.86 14.12 36.75
CA PRO A 294 -6.53 12.86 36.48
C PRO A 294 -6.13 11.87 37.58
N VAL A 295 -7.11 11.36 38.29
CA VAL A 295 -6.92 10.29 39.28
C VAL A 295 -6.46 9.08 38.49
N ILE A 296 -5.20 8.70 38.67
CA ILE A 296 -4.66 7.46 38.13
C ILE A 296 -5.31 6.36 38.94
N ILE A 297 -6.31 5.69 38.38
CA ILE A 297 -6.84 4.44 38.94
C ILE A 297 -5.82 3.37 38.55
N THR A 298 -4.92 3.05 39.48
CA THR A 298 -4.12 1.82 39.42
C THR A 298 -5.05 0.64 39.71
N ALA A 299 -5.22 -0.22 38.70
CA ALA A 299 -5.78 -1.57 38.81
C ALA A 299 -4.67 -2.57 38.51
#